data_AF-A0A8J7DA46-F1
#
_entry.id   AF-A0A8J7DA46-F1
#
_cell.length_a   1.000
_cell.length_b   1.000
_cell.length_c   1.000
_cell.angle_alpha   90.00
_cell.angle_beta   90.00
_cell.angle_gamma   90.00
#
_symmetry.space_group_name_H-M   'P 1'
#
loop_
_entity.id
_entity.type
_entity.pdbx_description
1 polymer ?
#
loop_
_entity_poly.entity_id
_entity_poly.type
_entity_poly.pdbx_seq_one_letter_code
_entity_poly.pdbx_strand_id
1 'polypeptide(L)'
;MGSEREQVQTVYRLGQAAFERGRYREAIAAFEQALELASKNTVLGGEIQMWLVNAYAAGGRQADAIALCRRLTRHPDTETKQQSKRLLYILEAPRLALKPEWVTQIPDLSGLADGQTTLESPYSQKPKRSRRARVAEPEPVDLNQVNTADNQFVWVALVGAAIVLGGLLWLS
;
A
#
# COMPACT_ATOMS: atom_id res chain seq x y z
N MET A 1 9.18 14.10 -33.73
CA MET A 1 8.35 13.13 -33.00
C MET A 1 9.14 12.04 -32.27
N GLY A 2 10.22 11.46 -32.82
CA GLY A 2 11.04 10.47 -32.08
C GLY A 2 11.81 11.06 -30.89
N SER A 3 12.52 12.17 -31.12
CA SER A 3 13.37 12.82 -30.11
C SER A 3 12.61 13.35 -28.88
N GLU A 4 11.40 13.90 -29.06
CA GLU A 4 10.60 14.42 -27.93
C GLU A 4 10.12 13.30 -27.01
N ARG A 5 9.70 12.15 -27.56
CA ARG A 5 9.29 10.99 -26.77
C ARG A 5 10.47 10.40 -25.98
N GLU A 6 11.65 10.32 -26.60
CA GLU A 6 12.87 9.89 -25.93
C GLU A 6 13.28 10.85 -24.80
N GLN A 7 13.11 12.15 -25.02
CA GLN A 7 13.38 13.18 -24.01
C GLN A 7 12.42 13.05 -22.82
N VAL A 8 11.11 12.92 -23.06
CA VAL A 8 10.12 12.65 -21.99
C VAL A 8 10.52 11.41 -21.20
N GLN A 9 10.86 10.31 -21.89
CA GLN A 9 11.21 9.05 -21.24
C GLN A 9 12.47 9.17 -20.38
N THR A 10 13.46 9.93 -20.85
CA THR A 10 14.71 10.19 -20.11
C THR A 10 14.45 10.96 -18.84
N VAL A 11 13.69 12.06 -18.92
CA VAL A 11 13.35 12.90 -17.77
C VAL A 11 12.46 12.14 -16.79
N TYR A 12 11.51 11.34 -17.30
CA TYR A 12 10.67 10.49 -16.47
C TYR A 12 11.49 9.47 -15.66
N ARG A 13 12.43 8.76 -16.30
CA ARG A 13 13.33 7.82 -15.61
C ARG A 13 14.24 8.51 -14.60
N LEU A 14 14.70 9.73 -14.89
CA LEU A 14 15.47 10.54 -13.95
C LEU A 14 14.64 10.83 -12.68
N GLY A 15 13.37 11.19 -12.84
CA GLY A 15 12.43 11.39 -11.74
C GLY A 15 12.24 10.13 -10.89
N GLN A 16 12.05 8.97 -11.54
CA GLN A 16 11.95 7.67 -10.84
C GLN A 16 13.21 7.36 -10.04
N ALA A 17 14.39 7.51 -10.65
CA ALA A 17 15.66 7.27 -9.98
C ALA A 17 15.97 8.26 -8.83
N ALA A 18 15.43 9.49 -8.90
CA ALA A 18 15.51 10.44 -7.79
C ALA A 18 14.55 10.05 -6.66
N PHE A 19 13.33 9.63 -7.00
CA PHE A 19 12.31 9.19 -6.05
C PHE A 19 12.77 7.97 -5.24
N GLU A 20 13.32 6.96 -5.92
CA GLU A 20 13.84 5.74 -5.30
C GLU A 20 15.00 6.00 -4.33
N ARG A 21 15.76 7.08 -4.54
CA ARG A 21 16.84 7.53 -3.64
C ARG A 21 16.35 8.44 -2.52
N GLY A 22 15.04 8.65 -2.38
CA GLY A 22 14.46 9.55 -1.39
C GLY A 22 14.64 11.04 -1.68
N ARG A 23 15.14 11.40 -2.87
CA ARG A 23 15.37 12.80 -3.28
C ARG A 23 14.09 13.39 -3.86
N TYR A 24 13.06 13.53 -3.03
CA TYR A 24 11.70 13.84 -3.48
C TYR A 24 11.58 15.21 -4.16
N ARG A 25 12.35 16.22 -3.75
CA ARG A 25 12.34 17.54 -4.41
C ARG A 25 12.85 17.47 -5.85
N GLU A 26 13.92 16.72 -6.09
CA GLU A 26 14.47 16.50 -7.44
C GLU A 26 13.49 15.66 -8.28
N ALA A 27 12.88 14.64 -7.69
CA ALA A 27 11.88 13.81 -8.35
C ALA A 27 10.67 14.62 -8.81
N ILE A 28 10.12 15.48 -7.94
CA ILE A 28 9.02 16.40 -8.25
C ILE A 28 9.38 17.26 -9.47
N ALA A 29 10.54 17.92 -9.45
CA ALA A 29 10.96 18.79 -10.55
C ALA A 29 11.10 18.03 -11.87
N ALA A 30 11.66 16.82 -11.84
CA ALA A 30 11.78 15.98 -13.03
C ALA A 30 10.41 15.52 -13.55
N PHE A 31 9.48 15.11 -12.68
CA PHE A 31 8.14 14.71 -13.12
C PHE A 31 7.32 15.89 -13.65
N GLU A 32 7.43 17.08 -13.06
CA GLU A 32 6.83 18.32 -13.57
C GLU A 32 7.36 18.63 -14.98
N GLN A 33 8.68 18.56 -15.19
CA GLN A 33 9.31 18.74 -16.50
C GLN A 33 8.86 17.68 -17.51
N ALA A 34 8.80 16.40 -17.11
CA ALA A 34 8.32 15.33 -17.99
C ALA A 34 6.85 15.55 -18.41
N LEU A 35 6.03 16.13 -17.52
CA LEU A 35 4.63 16.50 -17.78
C LEU A 35 4.44 17.73 -18.67
N GLU A 36 5.42 18.62 -18.75
CA GLU A 36 5.42 19.72 -19.72
C GLU A 36 5.72 19.23 -21.13
N LEU A 37 6.60 18.23 -21.24
CA LEU A 37 6.97 17.61 -22.51
C LEU A 37 5.93 16.58 -22.98
N ALA A 38 5.19 15.96 -22.05
CA ALA A 38 4.14 14.99 -22.34
C ALA A 38 2.75 15.63 -22.40
N SER A 39 1.81 15.00 -23.12
CA SER A 39 0.39 15.38 -23.02
C SER A 39 -0.24 14.76 -21.78
N LYS A 40 -0.80 15.62 -20.91
CA LYS A 40 -1.40 15.25 -19.61
C LYS A 40 -2.56 14.26 -19.69
N ASN A 41 -3.20 14.13 -20.85
CA ASN A 41 -4.38 13.28 -21.05
C ASN A 41 -4.05 11.94 -21.72
N THR A 42 -2.77 11.60 -21.85
CA THR A 42 -2.30 10.33 -22.42
C THR A 42 -2.02 9.32 -21.32
N VAL A 43 -1.86 8.03 -21.68
CA VAL A 43 -1.48 6.97 -20.71
C VAL A 43 -0.19 7.33 -20.00
N LEU A 44 0.86 7.72 -20.75
CA LEU A 44 2.14 8.16 -20.17
C LEU A 44 1.99 9.41 -19.30
N GLY A 45 1.16 10.38 -19.72
CA GLY A 45 0.86 11.56 -18.91
C GLY A 45 0.22 11.20 -17.57
N GLY A 46 -0.74 10.26 -17.58
CA GLY A 46 -1.37 9.71 -16.39
C GLY A 46 -0.37 9.02 -15.46
N GLU A 47 0.50 8.17 -16.00
CA GLU A 47 1.57 7.51 -15.24
C GLU A 47 2.51 8.52 -14.56
N ILE A 48 2.99 9.53 -15.29
CA ILE A 48 3.87 10.57 -14.74
C ILE A 48 3.13 11.35 -13.63
N GLN A 49 1.85 11.65 -13.81
CA GLN A 49 1.05 12.32 -12.78
C GLN A 49 0.85 11.45 -11.54
N MET A 50 0.67 10.14 -11.68
CA MET A 50 0.61 9.21 -10.54
C MET A 50 1.94 9.19 -9.76
N TRP A 51 3.07 9.17 -10.46
CA TRP A 51 4.38 9.31 -9.83
C TRP A 51 4.54 10.66 -9.13
N LEU A 52 4.07 11.75 -9.74
CA LEU A 52 4.10 13.07 -9.14
C LEU A 52 3.25 13.16 -7.86
N VAL A 53 2.07 12.53 -7.82
CA VAL A 53 1.26 12.41 -6.59
C VAL A 53 2.06 11.76 -5.46
N ASN A 54 2.70 10.62 -5.75
CA ASN A 54 3.52 9.91 -4.76
C ASN A 54 4.73 10.75 -4.32
N ALA A 55 5.37 11.47 -5.25
CA ALA A 55 6.48 12.35 -4.95
C ALA A 55 6.07 13.53 -4.06
N TYR A 56 4.90 14.14 -4.29
CA TYR A 56 4.36 15.16 -3.40
C TYR A 56 4.07 14.61 -2.00
N ALA A 57 3.43 13.44 -1.90
CA ALA A 57 3.12 12.82 -0.61
C ALA A 57 4.40 12.51 0.19
N ALA A 58 5.37 11.86 -0.45
CA ALA A 58 6.66 11.50 0.17
C ALA A 58 7.50 12.74 0.53
N GLY A 59 7.40 13.81 -0.26
CA GLY A 59 8.04 15.10 0.00
C GLY A 59 7.33 15.97 1.06
N GLY A 60 6.31 15.47 1.75
CA GLY A 60 5.56 16.20 2.78
C GLY A 60 4.56 17.24 2.23
N ARG A 61 4.36 17.30 0.91
CA ARG A 61 3.42 18.20 0.23
C ARG A 61 2.03 17.55 0.09
N GLN A 62 1.44 17.16 1.22
CA GLN A 62 0.20 16.37 1.27
C GLN A 62 -0.97 17.06 0.54
N ALA A 63 -1.11 18.37 0.68
CA ALA A 63 -2.19 19.12 0.03
C ALA A 63 -2.11 19.06 -1.51
N ASP A 64 -0.91 19.16 -2.07
CA ASP A 64 -0.66 19.08 -3.51
C ASP A 64 -0.91 17.67 -4.04
N ALA A 65 -0.48 16.64 -3.28
CA ALA A 65 -0.74 15.24 -3.60
C ALA A 65 -2.25 14.97 -3.71
N ILE A 66 -3.03 15.39 -2.71
CA ILE A 66 -4.50 15.22 -2.68
C ILE A 66 -5.14 16.00 -3.83
N ALA A 67 -4.76 17.27 -4.04
CA ALA A 67 -5.33 18.10 -5.09
C ALA A 67 -5.08 17.52 -6.49
N LEU A 68 -3.87 17.05 -6.76
CA LEU A 68 -3.54 16.38 -8.02
C LEU A 68 -4.30 15.06 -8.16
N CYS A 69 -4.29 14.21 -7.12
CA CYS A 69 -4.96 12.91 -7.13
C CYS A 69 -6.48 13.04 -7.37
N ARG A 70 -7.14 14.03 -6.75
CA ARG A 70 -8.56 14.37 -7.01
C ARG A 70 -8.82 14.67 -8.48
N ARG A 71 -7.94 15.42 -9.15
CA ARG A 71 -8.08 15.73 -10.58
C ARG A 71 -7.96 14.47 -11.44
N LEU A 72 -7.04 13.57 -11.10
CA LEU A 72 -6.82 12.32 -11.85
C LEU A 72 -7.98 11.33 -11.74
N THR A 73 -8.87 11.45 -10.74
CA THR A 73 -10.12 10.68 -10.70
C THR A 73 -11.07 10.96 -11.89
N ARG A 74 -10.77 11.96 -12.71
CA ARG A 74 -11.49 12.31 -13.94
C ARG A 74 -10.64 12.13 -15.21
N HIS A 75 -9.46 11.53 -15.11
CA HIS A 75 -8.56 11.30 -16.23
C HIS A 75 -9.23 10.45 -17.33
N PRO A 76 -8.96 10.69 -18.64
CA PRO A 76 -9.55 9.91 -19.72
C PRO A 76 -9.14 8.42 -19.69
N ASP A 77 -7.90 8.13 -19.31
CA ASP A 77 -7.44 6.76 -19.10
C ASP A 77 -8.10 6.13 -17.86
N THR A 78 -8.71 4.95 -18.07
CA THR A 78 -9.51 4.26 -17.05
C THR A 78 -8.64 3.70 -15.93
N GLU A 79 -7.42 3.24 -16.24
CA GLU A 79 -6.51 2.71 -15.24
C GLU A 79 -6.05 3.82 -14.28
N THR A 80 -5.53 4.92 -14.83
CA THR A 80 -5.13 6.13 -14.08
C THR A 80 -6.27 6.61 -13.18
N LYS A 81 -7.49 6.66 -13.73
CA LYS A 81 -8.70 7.04 -12.99
C LYS A 81 -8.97 6.12 -11.80
N GLN A 82 -8.89 4.81 -12.00
CA GLN A 82 -9.16 3.83 -10.95
C GLN A 82 -8.06 3.82 -9.88
N GLN A 83 -6.80 3.88 -10.29
CA GLN A 83 -5.65 3.99 -9.38
C GLN A 83 -5.76 5.27 -8.53
N SER A 84 -6.13 6.40 -9.14
CA SER A 84 -6.30 7.67 -8.44
C SER A 84 -7.40 7.62 -7.39
N LYS A 85 -8.54 6.98 -7.67
CA LYS A 85 -9.61 6.81 -6.66
C LYS A 85 -9.14 6.03 -5.45
N ARG A 86 -8.38 4.94 -5.66
CA ARG A 86 -7.81 4.12 -4.59
C ARG A 86 -6.79 4.90 -3.76
N LEU A 87 -5.89 5.61 -4.43
CA LEU A 87 -4.86 6.40 -3.78
C LEU A 87 -5.47 7.58 -3.01
N LEU A 88 -6.47 8.26 -3.58
CA LEU A 88 -7.18 9.36 -2.92
C LEU A 88 -7.82 8.92 -1.60
N TYR A 89 -8.45 7.75 -1.59
CA TYR A 89 -9.02 7.17 -0.36
C TYR A 89 -7.97 7.02 0.75
N ILE A 90 -6.76 6.58 0.40
CA ILE A 90 -5.65 6.44 1.36
C ILE A 90 -5.15 7.82 1.83
N LEU A 91 -4.98 8.77 0.91
CA LEU A 91 -4.44 10.10 1.23
C LEU A 91 -5.39 10.95 2.10
N GLU A 92 -6.70 10.73 1.98
CA GLU A 92 -7.75 11.42 2.76
C GLU A 92 -8.13 10.70 4.05
N ALA A 93 -7.59 9.51 4.30
CA ALA A 93 -7.93 8.73 5.48
C ALA A 93 -7.67 9.52 6.77
N PRO A 94 -8.66 9.61 7.69
CA PRO A 94 -8.49 10.34 8.93
C PRO A 94 -7.46 9.65 9.83
N ARG A 95 -6.71 10.45 10.59
CA ARG A 95 -5.81 9.92 11.62
C ARG A 95 -6.65 9.27 12.72
N LEU A 96 -6.36 8.01 13.03
CA LEU A 96 -7.05 7.29 14.10
C LEU A 96 -6.60 7.84 15.46
N ALA A 97 -7.57 8.13 16.33
CA ALA A 97 -7.29 8.53 17.70
C ALA A 97 -6.81 7.31 18.50
N LEU A 98 -5.64 7.41 19.10
CA LEU A 98 -5.08 6.37 19.96
C LEU A 98 -5.69 6.51 21.35
N LYS A 99 -6.42 5.49 21.80
CA LYS A 99 -6.99 5.49 23.15
C LYS A 99 -5.94 5.04 24.18
N PRO A 100 -5.82 5.70 25.35
CA PRO A 100 -4.83 5.36 26.37
C PRO A 100 -4.93 3.91 26.86
N GLU A 101 -6.15 3.34 26.91
CA GLU A 101 -6.37 1.96 27.31
C GLU A 101 -5.82 0.91 26.32
N TRP A 102 -5.49 1.31 25.08
CA TRP A 102 -4.96 0.42 24.05
C TRP A 102 -3.44 0.39 24.00
N VAL A 103 -2.78 1.32 24.67
CA VAL A 103 -1.33 1.46 24.61
C VAL A 103 -0.68 1.32 25.98
N THR A 104 0.27 0.40 26.07
CA THR A 104 1.19 0.34 27.20
C THR A 104 2.14 1.53 27.09
N GLN A 105 2.13 2.40 28.09
CA GLN A 105 3.07 3.52 28.16
C GLN A 105 4.49 2.98 28.30
N ILE A 106 5.38 3.35 27.39
CA ILE A 106 6.80 3.02 27.50
C ILE A 106 7.39 3.97 28.56
N PRO A 107 7.96 3.44 29.66
CA PRO A 107 8.59 4.29 30.67
C PRO A 107 9.81 4.99 30.09
N ASP A 108 10.24 6.08 30.71
CA ASP A 108 11.46 6.79 30.30
C ASP A 108 12.69 5.86 30.41
N LEU A 109 13.35 5.65 29.28
CA LEU A 109 14.51 4.75 29.13
C LEU A 109 15.85 5.50 29.12
N SER A 110 15.85 6.82 29.31
CA SER A 110 17.05 7.67 29.19
C SER A 110 18.17 7.28 30.16
N GLY A 111 17.85 6.65 31.29
CA GLY A 111 18.83 6.17 32.28
C GLY A 111 19.53 4.84 31.94
N LEU A 112 19.17 4.16 30.85
CA LEU A 112 19.77 2.87 30.46
C LEU A 112 21.07 2.99 29.65
N ALA A 113 21.46 4.22 29.28
CA ALA A 113 22.67 4.48 28.48
C ALA A 113 23.97 4.40 29.33
N ASP A 114 23.87 4.59 30.65
CA ASP A 114 25.03 4.67 31.53
C ASP A 114 25.46 3.29 32.08
N GLY A 115 25.81 2.37 31.19
CA GLY A 115 26.83 1.31 31.38
C GLY A 115 26.89 0.45 32.65
N GLN A 116 25.94 0.51 33.58
CA GLN A 116 25.90 -0.31 34.79
C GLN A 116 24.80 -1.36 34.61
N THR A 117 25.17 -2.46 33.97
CA THR A 117 24.44 -3.72 34.03
C THR A 117 24.51 -4.29 35.45
N THR A 118 23.81 -3.67 36.40
CA THR A 118 23.19 -4.44 37.49
C THR A 118 21.84 -4.90 36.94
N LEU A 119 21.84 -6.11 36.38
CA LEU A 119 20.63 -6.83 35.99
C LEU A 119 19.83 -7.27 37.22
N GLU A 120 19.52 -6.35 38.13
CA GLU A 120 18.41 -6.52 39.06
C GLU A 120 17.17 -5.93 38.40
N SER A 121 16.69 -6.66 37.39
CA SER A 121 15.44 -6.33 36.71
C SER A 121 14.30 -6.24 37.73
N PRO A 122 13.67 -5.07 37.94
CA PRO A 122 12.50 -4.94 38.80
C PRO A 122 11.31 -5.75 38.27
N TYR A 123 11.39 -6.24 37.02
CA TYR A 123 10.41 -7.10 36.37
C TYR A 123 10.48 -8.57 36.81
N SER A 124 11.36 -8.94 37.73
CA SER A 124 11.31 -10.25 38.40
C SER A 124 10.20 -10.37 39.44
N GLN A 125 9.35 -9.34 39.59
CA GLN A 125 8.08 -9.49 40.27
C GLN A 125 7.21 -10.49 39.50
N LYS A 126 7.12 -11.72 40.02
CA LYS A 126 6.13 -12.71 39.58
C LYS A 126 4.80 -11.98 39.50
N PRO A 127 4.16 -11.87 38.32
CA PRO A 127 2.90 -11.17 38.21
C PRO A 127 1.96 -11.81 39.22
N LYS A 128 1.40 -11.01 40.14
CA LYS A 128 0.20 -11.42 40.86
C LYS A 128 -0.75 -11.86 39.76
N ARG A 129 -1.15 -13.14 39.75
CA ARG A 129 -2.18 -13.67 38.85
C ARG A 129 -3.46 -12.90 39.17
N SER A 130 -3.58 -11.69 38.64
CA SER A 130 -4.86 -11.15 38.26
C SER A 130 -5.42 -12.21 37.36
N ARG A 131 -6.51 -12.83 37.81
CA ARG A 131 -7.25 -13.84 37.08
C ARG A 131 -7.59 -13.18 35.75
N ARG A 132 -6.77 -13.44 34.72
CA ARG A 132 -7.03 -13.01 33.34
C ARG A 132 -8.49 -13.36 33.13
N ALA A 133 -9.34 -12.35 32.97
CA ALA A 133 -10.59 -12.58 32.27
C ALA A 133 -10.16 -13.26 30.98
N ARG A 134 -10.58 -14.51 30.78
CA ARG A 134 -10.33 -15.22 29.54
C ARG A 134 -10.83 -14.25 28.46
N VAL A 135 -9.92 -13.74 27.64
CA VAL A 135 -10.31 -13.13 26.38
C VAL A 135 -11.14 -14.21 25.71
N ALA A 136 -12.44 -13.97 25.54
CA ALA A 136 -13.31 -14.92 24.89
C ALA A 136 -12.68 -15.21 23.52
N GLU A 137 -12.43 -16.48 23.23
CA GLU A 137 -12.03 -16.88 21.89
C GLU A 137 -13.09 -16.31 20.92
N PRO A 138 -12.68 -15.64 19.83
CA PRO A 138 -13.64 -15.18 18.84
C PRO A 138 -14.48 -16.38 18.43
N GLU A 139 -15.81 -16.25 18.50
CA GLU A 139 -16.69 -17.35 18.16
C GLU A 139 -16.36 -17.87 16.76
N PRO A 140 -16.33 -19.20 16.56
CA PRO A 140 -16.01 -19.77 15.26
C PRO A 140 -16.97 -19.19 14.24
N VAL A 141 -16.41 -18.55 13.21
CA VAL A 141 -17.18 -17.97 12.12
C VAL A 141 -18.02 -19.08 11.49
N ASP A 142 -19.34 -18.88 11.49
CA ASP A 142 -20.27 -19.82 10.89
C ASP A 142 -20.01 -19.90 9.37
N LEU A 143 -19.56 -21.06 8.91
CA LEU A 143 -19.23 -21.32 7.51
C LEU A 143 -20.45 -21.22 6.60
N ASN A 144 -21.68 -21.21 7.13
CA ASN A 144 -22.89 -20.98 6.35
C ASN A 144 -23.11 -19.50 6.01
N GLN A 145 -22.37 -18.59 6.66
CA GLN A 145 -22.45 -17.14 6.41
C GLN A 145 -21.46 -16.66 5.36
N VAL A 146 -20.58 -17.53 4.86
CA VAL A 146 -19.65 -17.18 3.78
C VAL A 146 -20.35 -17.24 2.42
N ASN A 147 -20.19 -16.19 1.61
CA ASN A 147 -20.75 -16.15 0.27
C ASN A 147 -20.00 -17.12 -0.65
N THR A 148 -20.60 -18.26 -0.94
CA THR A 148 -20.06 -19.31 -1.82
C THR A 148 -20.57 -19.23 -3.26
N ALA A 149 -21.36 -18.20 -3.61
CA ALA A 149 -21.99 -18.09 -4.93
C ALA A 149 -20.97 -18.00 -6.08
N ASP A 150 -19.75 -17.54 -5.80
CA ASP A 150 -18.69 -17.31 -6.80
C ASP A 150 -17.68 -18.47 -6.95
N ASN A 151 -18.08 -19.70 -6.58
CA ASN A 151 -17.20 -20.87 -6.61
C ASN A 151 -17.37 -21.75 -7.87
N GLN A 152 -17.94 -21.19 -8.96
CA GLN A 152 -18.20 -21.94 -10.20
C GLN A 152 -16.92 -22.52 -10.82
N PHE A 153 -15.77 -21.88 -10.62
CA PHE A 153 -14.47 -22.34 -11.10
C PHE A 153 -14.07 -23.71 -10.52
N VAL A 154 -14.52 -24.05 -9.31
CA VAL A 154 -14.20 -25.33 -8.65
C VAL A 154 -14.81 -26.50 -9.43
N TRP A 155 -16.05 -26.36 -9.89
CA TRP A 155 -16.72 -27.38 -10.70
C TRP A 155 -16.06 -27.56 -12.06
N VAL A 156 -15.66 -26.46 -12.70
CA VAL A 156 -14.93 -26.51 -13.97
C VAL A 156 -13.60 -27.25 -13.81
N ALA A 157 -12.85 -26.97 -12.74
CA ALA A 157 -11.60 -27.63 -12.45
C ALA A 157 -11.76 -29.14 -12.19
N LEU A 158 -12.80 -29.53 -11.43
CA LEU A 158 -13.09 -30.94 -11.15
C LEU A 158 -13.49 -31.72 -12.40
N VAL A 159 -14.36 -31.15 -13.25
CA VAL A 159 -14.76 -31.77 -14.52
C VAL A 159 -13.56 -31.89 -15.46
N GLY A 160 -12.74 -30.85 -15.56
CA GLY A 160 -11.51 -30.88 -16.36
C GLY A 160 -10.55 -31.98 -15.89
N ALA A 161 -10.33 -32.10 -14.58
CA ALA A 161 -9.49 -33.15 -14.01
C ALA A 161 -10.03 -34.56 -14.29
N ALA A 162 -11.34 -34.76 -14.19
CA ALA A 162 -11.98 -36.05 -14.49
C ALA A 162 -11.84 -36.44 -15.97
N ILE A 163 -11.98 -35.49 -16.90
CA ILE A 163 -11.78 -35.72 -18.34
C ILE A 163 -10.34 -36.11 -18.64
N VAL A 164 -9.36 -35.41 -18.05
CA VAL A 164 -7.94 -35.71 -18.23
C VAL A 164 -7.61 -37.11 -17.72
N LEU A 165 -8.06 -37.46 -16.52
CA LEU A 165 -7.85 -38.79 -15.95
C LEU A 165 -8.54 -39.90 -16.76
N GLY A 166 -9.78 -39.67 -17.20
CA GLY A 166 -10.52 -40.62 -18.04
C GLY A 166 -9.86 -40.83 -19.41
N GLY A 167 -9.37 -39.76 -20.03
CA GLY A 167 -8.64 -39.84 -21.30
C GLY A 167 -7.32 -40.60 -21.17
N LEU A 168 -6.56 -40.35 -20.10
CA LEU A 168 -5.32 -41.08 -19.82
C LEU A 168 -5.56 -42.57 -19.56
N LEU A 169 -6.65 -42.92 -18.86
CA LEU A 169 -7.03 -44.32 -18.62
C LEU A 169 -7.54 -45.03 -19.88
N TRP A 170 -8.18 -44.30 -20.81
CA TRP A 170 -8.65 -44.84 -22.09
C TRP A 170 -7.50 -45.08 -23.10
N LEU A 171 -6.43 -44.28 -23.01
CA LEU A 171 -5.24 -44.37 -23.87
C LEU A 171 -4.16 -45.33 -23.34
N SER A 172 -4.36 -45.88 -22.14
CA SER A 172 -3.51 -46.92 -21.53
C SER A 172 -4.00 -48.32 -21.88
#